data_AF-A0A817HIS3-F1
#
_entry.id   AF-A0A817HIS3-F1
#
_cell.length_a   1.000
_cell.length_b   1.000
_cell.length_c   1.000
_cell.angle_alpha   90.00
_cell.angle_beta   90.00
_cell.angle_gamma   90.00
#
_symmetry.space_group_name_H-M   'P 1'
#
loop_
_entity.id
_entity.type
_entity.pdbx_description
1 polymer ?
#
loop_
_entity_poly.entity_id
_entity_poly.type
_entity_poly.pdbx_seq_one_letter_code
_entity_poly.pdbx_strand_id
1 'polypeptide(L)'
;MINILSAWTLLGFMAVNILFLDRVKCLVNWNGNDWAMSCDFRGNDLSDVRTSSELCGGKCAQTQGCTHFTWTSYNGGTCWMKSGTVSKSDAFSTSDSAMICGVLDNVNTGWVRVWEDNFDGNGGVDLNKWDFDVGGSGWGNNEQQYYTYNRWENARCELFPGSTNGRLIVEARRENMANSQYTSARLRSKATWIYGRLQIRAKLPDGRGLWPALWMLPEKQTYSNTYWPDNGEIDLMEQVGYDPLSIVSTVHTQAYNHMKGNQPTNSITVKDAVSNFKIYTLDWNVNKIEMFVGDDANPFANSILVWNKQGDWTQWPFDKPFFVLINIAVGGSW
;
A
#
# COMPACT_ATOMS: atom_id res chain seq x y z
N MET A 1 -13.08 51.27 52.45
CA MET A 1 -12.27 50.06 52.23
C MET A 1 -12.32 49.76 50.75
N ILE A 2 -11.44 50.36 49.94
CA ILE A 2 -10.18 49.76 49.46
C ILE A 2 -10.41 48.37 48.86
N ASN A 3 -10.56 48.28 47.53
CA ASN A 3 -9.51 47.72 46.68
C ASN A 3 -9.75 48.06 45.21
N ILE A 4 -8.75 48.72 44.62
CA ILE A 4 -8.55 48.95 43.19
C ILE A 4 -7.47 47.94 42.73
N LEU A 5 -7.47 47.67 41.42
CA LEU A 5 -6.44 47.01 40.58
C LEU A 5 -6.73 45.52 40.37
N SER A 6 -6.77 45.01 39.13
CA SER A 6 -5.88 45.32 38.01
C SER A 6 -6.57 45.34 36.64
N ALA A 7 -6.19 46.34 35.84
CA ALA A 7 -6.53 46.48 34.43
C ALA A 7 -5.78 45.47 33.54
N TRP A 8 -6.42 45.03 32.45
CA TRP A 8 -5.76 44.75 31.18
C TRP A 8 -6.64 45.21 30.02
N THR A 9 -6.13 46.21 29.32
CA THR A 9 -6.45 46.64 27.96
C THR A 9 -6.17 45.52 26.95
N LEU A 10 -7.05 45.28 25.98
CA LEU A 10 -6.75 45.44 24.54
C LEU A 10 -7.96 45.18 23.64
N LEU A 11 -7.97 45.95 22.55
CA LEU A 11 -8.94 46.06 21.47
C LEU A 11 -8.90 44.89 20.48
N GLY A 12 -10.02 44.65 19.80
CA GLY A 12 -10.09 43.94 18.50
C GLY A 12 -11.23 42.92 18.44
N PHE A 13 -11.94 42.67 17.34
CA PHE A 13 -11.99 43.26 15.99
C PHE A 13 -13.41 43.00 15.43
N MET A 14 -13.76 43.79 14.42
CA MET A 14 -14.92 43.64 13.55
C MET A 14 -14.82 42.35 12.73
N ALA A 15 -15.82 41.47 12.80
CA ALA A 15 -16.02 40.42 11.81
C ALA A 15 -17.01 40.94 10.75
N VAL A 16 -16.49 41.32 9.59
CA VAL A 16 -17.29 41.63 8.41
C VAL A 16 -17.62 40.32 7.71
N ASN A 17 -18.92 40.05 7.51
CA ASN A 17 -19.36 39.08 6.52
C ASN A 17 -19.32 39.74 5.15
N ILE A 18 -18.44 39.26 4.26
CA ILE A 18 -18.48 39.61 2.84
C ILE A 18 -19.07 38.41 2.11
N LEU A 19 -20.33 38.56 1.67
CA LEU A 19 -20.98 37.65 0.75
C LEU A 19 -20.77 38.20 -0.67
N PHE A 20 -19.95 37.54 -1.49
CA PHE A 20 -19.95 37.77 -2.94
C PHE A 20 -21.06 36.91 -3.55
N LEU A 21 -22.10 37.54 -4.09
CA LEU A 21 -22.99 36.92 -5.06
C LEU A 21 -22.35 37.14 -6.44
N ASP A 22 -21.67 36.11 -6.97
CA ASP A 22 -21.29 36.07 -8.37
C ASP A 22 -22.34 35.30 -9.18
N ARG A 23 -22.49 35.67 -10.45
CA ARG A 23 -23.50 35.16 -11.38
C ARG A 23 -23.45 33.64 -11.45
N VAL A 24 -24.60 33.03 -11.67
CA VAL A 24 -24.78 31.59 -11.92
C VAL A 24 -23.75 31.09 -12.93
N LYS A 25 -22.60 30.61 -12.44
CA LYS A 25 -21.69 29.76 -13.21
C LYS A 25 -22.38 28.41 -13.26
N CYS A 26 -22.60 27.87 -14.47
CA CYS A 26 -23.04 26.50 -14.64
C CYS A 26 -22.10 25.61 -13.82
N LEU A 27 -22.63 25.04 -12.73
CA LEU A 27 -21.82 24.28 -11.78
C LEU A 27 -21.39 22.99 -12.47
N VAL A 28 -20.08 22.86 -12.70
CA VAL A 28 -19.47 21.57 -13.02
C VAL A 28 -19.56 20.72 -11.75
N ASN A 29 -20.21 19.55 -11.84
CA ASN A 29 -20.37 18.64 -10.72
C ASN A 29 -19.15 17.73 -10.61
N TRP A 30 -18.29 18.01 -9.63
CA TRP A 30 -17.06 17.25 -9.38
C TRP A 30 -17.33 15.94 -8.63
N ASN A 31 -16.75 14.84 -9.12
CA ASN A 31 -16.72 13.56 -8.42
C ASN A 31 -15.57 13.59 -7.40
N GLY A 32 -15.84 14.11 -6.20
CA GLY A 32 -14.80 14.32 -5.20
C GLY A 32 -13.85 15.47 -5.58
N ASN A 33 -12.54 15.29 -5.35
CA ASN A 33 -11.53 16.34 -5.54
C ASN A 33 -10.79 16.30 -6.89
N ASP A 34 -11.03 15.35 -7.79
CA ASP A 34 -10.03 15.07 -8.83
C ASP A 34 -10.52 15.34 -10.27
N TRP A 35 -11.80 15.09 -10.58
CA TRP A 35 -12.35 15.25 -11.94
C TRP A 35 -13.88 15.43 -11.97
N ALA A 36 -14.40 15.84 -13.12
CA ALA A 36 -15.83 16.02 -13.37
C ALA A 36 -16.21 15.58 -14.79
N MET A 37 -17.48 15.20 -14.98
CA MET A 37 -18.06 14.94 -16.30
C MET A 37 -18.61 16.23 -16.92
N SER A 38 -18.81 16.20 -18.24
CA SER A 38 -19.39 17.30 -19.02
C SER A 38 -18.65 18.62 -18.80
N CYS A 39 -17.31 18.58 -18.78
CA CYS A 39 -16.49 19.76 -18.51
C CYS A 39 -15.21 19.80 -19.33
N ASP A 40 -14.63 20.99 -19.42
CA ASP A 40 -13.40 21.27 -20.15
C ASP A 40 -12.66 22.49 -19.58
N PHE A 41 -11.39 22.63 -19.97
CA PHE A 41 -10.53 23.77 -19.74
C PHE A 41 -10.10 24.37 -21.08
N ARG A 42 -10.10 25.70 -21.19
CA ARG A 42 -9.77 26.37 -22.45
C ARG A 42 -8.26 26.30 -22.74
N GLY A 43 -7.89 25.65 -23.84
CA GLY A 43 -6.55 25.67 -24.40
C GLY A 43 -5.48 25.02 -23.52
N ASN A 44 -4.25 25.52 -23.62
CA ASN A 44 -3.07 25.05 -22.88
C ASN A 44 -2.70 23.58 -23.08
N ASP A 45 -3.08 22.99 -24.21
CA ASP A 45 -2.73 21.60 -24.55
C ASP A 45 -1.21 21.45 -24.68
N LEU A 46 -0.67 20.60 -23.81
CA LEU A 46 0.73 20.20 -23.75
C LEU A 46 1.00 19.04 -24.71
N SER A 47 0.11 18.06 -24.70
CA SER A 47 0.19 16.85 -25.53
C SER A 47 -1.15 16.10 -25.49
N ASP A 48 -1.31 15.13 -26.39
CA ASP A 48 -2.47 14.26 -26.41
C ASP A 48 -2.07 12.78 -26.50
N VAL A 49 -2.91 11.91 -25.94
CA VAL A 49 -2.73 10.46 -26.03
C VAL A 49 -4.07 9.76 -26.15
N ARG A 50 -4.12 8.75 -27.02
CA ARG A 50 -5.29 7.87 -27.12
C ARG A 50 -5.38 6.98 -25.89
N THR A 51 -6.44 7.10 -25.11
CA THR A 51 -6.65 6.34 -23.87
C THR A 51 -8.12 6.38 -23.45
N SER A 52 -8.51 5.51 -22.51
CA SER A 52 -9.87 5.53 -21.96
C SER A 52 -10.04 6.69 -20.98
N SER A 53 -11.30 7.04 -20.72
CA SER A 53 -11.64 8.21 -19.90
C SER A 53 -11.08 8.11 -18.47
N GLU A 54 -11.06 6.89 -17.93
CA GLU A 54 -10.63 6.56 -16.56
C GLU A 54 -9.12 6.66 -16.38
N LEU A 55 -8.35 6.53 -17.47
CA LEU A 55 -6.88 6.55 -17.44
C LEU A 55 -6.30 7.94 -17.71
N CYS A 56 -7.12 8.90 -18.17
CA CYS A 56 -6.65 10.21 -18.60
C CYS A 56 -5.97 11.01 -17.47
N GLY A 57 -6.53 10.98 -16.27
CA GLY A 57 -5.92 11.64 -15.10
C GLY A 57 -4.54 11.07 -14.75
N GLY A 58 -4.39 9.75 -14.80
CA GLY A 58 -3.10 9.09 -14.60
C GLY A 58 -2.08 9.43 -15.68
N LYS A 59 -2.51 9.57 -16.95
CA LYS A 59 -1.64 10.01 -18.05
C LYS A 59 -1.16 11.44 -17.86
N CYS A 60 -2.04 12.34 -17.45
CA CYS A 60 -1.64 13.69 -17.09
C CYS A 60 -0.66 13.68 -15.91
N ALA A 61 -0.94 12.95 -14.83
CA ALA A 61 -0.04 12.87 -13.67
C ALA A 61 1.37 12.34 -13.99
N GLN A 62 1.51 11.49 -15.02
CA GLN A 62 2.80 10.97 -15.50
C GLN A 62 3.50 11.88 -16.52
N THR A 63 2.82 12.91 -17.01
CA THR A 63 3.33 13.80 -18.04
C THR A 63 3.93 15.03 -17.40
N GLN A 64 5.24 15.21 -17.58
CA GLN A 64 5.98 16.32 -17.00
C GLN A 64 5.36 17.66 -17.42
N GLY A 65 4.96 18.47 -16.44
CA GLY A 65 4.35 19.77 -16.66
C GLY A 65 2.84 19.75 -16.89
N CYS A 66 2.20 18.57 -16.92
CA CYS A 66 0.75 18.48 -16.91
C CYS A 66 0.21 18.89 -15.54
N THR A 67 -0.83 19.70 -15.55
CA THR A 67 -1.47 20.29 -14.36
C THR A 67 -2.98 20.03 -14.36
N HIS A 68 -3.56 19.77 -15.52
CA HIS A 68 -4.97 19.48 -15.72
C HIS A 68 -5.15 18.75 -17.05
N PHE A 69 -6.33 18.18 -17.27
CA PHE A 69 -6.61 17.44 -18.49
C PHE A 69 -8.05 17.59 -18.94
N THR A 70 -8.29 17.28 -20.21
CA THR A 70 -9.61 17.03 -20.78
C THR A 70 -9.58 15.73 -21.56
N TRP A 71 -10.53 14.83 -21.32
CA TRP A 71 -10.78 13.67 -22.16
C TRP A 71 -11.97 13.91 -23.08
N THR A 72 -11.89 13.43 -24.31
CA THR A 72 -12.95 13.52 -25.33
C THR A 72 -13.12 12.20 -26.06
N SER A 73 -14.28 12.00 -26.69
CA SER A 73 -14.57 10.86 -27.56
C SER A 73 -13.84 10.88 -28.91
N TYR A 74 -13.06 11.94 -29.19
CA TYR A 74 -12.28 12.09 -30.41
C TYR A 74 -11.37 10.88 -30.66
N ASN A 75 -11.31 10.41 -31.90
CA ASN A 75 -10.54 9.23 -32.32
C ASN A 75 -10.75 7.96 -31.46
N GLY A 76 -11.96 7.80 -30.89
CA GLY A 76 -12.29 6.67 -30.01
C GLY A 76 -11.70 6.80 -28.61
N GLY A 77 -11.40 8.02 -28.16
CA GLY A 77 -10.94 8.35 -26.81
C GLY A 77 -9.57 9.01 -26.82
N THR A 78 -9.54 10.34 -26.68
CA THR A 78 -8.31 11.14 -26.60
C THR A 78 -8.27 11.92 -25.30
N CYS A 79 -7.17 11.77 -24.56
CA CYS A 79 -6.82 12.56 -23.40
C CYS A 79 -5.89 13.70 -23.81
N TRP A 80 -6.35 14.93 -23.63
CA TRP A 80 -5.64 16.18 -23.86
C TRP A 80 -5.03 16.65 -22.54
N MET A 81 -3.73 16.49 -22.41
CA MET A 81 -2.94 16.91 -21.24
C MET A 81 -2.63 18.39 -21.36
N LYS A 82 -2.78 19.13 -20.27
CA LYS A 82 -2.69 20.60 -20.28
C LYS A 82 -1.78 21.13 -19.17
N SER A 83 -1.17 22.28 -19.41
CA SER A 83 -0.22 22.92 -18.49
C SER A 83 -0.70 24.30 -18.04
N GLY A 84 -0.17 24.82 -16.93
CA GLY A 84 -0.48 26.15 -16.41
C GLY A 84 -1.20 26.15 -15.06
N THR A 85 -1.48 27.34 -14.54
CA THR A 85 -2.12 27.50 -13.23
C THR A 85 -3.62 27.57 -13.41
N VAL A 86 -4.33 26.49 -13.06
CA VAL A 86 -5.80 26.41 -13.07
C VAL A 86 -6.33 25.87 -11.75
N SER A 87 -7.58 26.20 -11.46
CA SER A 87 -8.38 25.68 -10.36
C SER A 87 -9.67 25.06 -10.89
N LYS A 88 -10.38 24.31 -10.04
CA LYS A 88 -11.72 23.77 -10.37
C LYS A 88 -12.71 24.85 -10.82
N SER A 89 -12.53 26.09 -10.36
CA SER A 89 -13.42 27.21 -10.69
C SER A 89 -13.22 27.79 -12.11
N ASP A 90 -12.15 27.36 -12.78
CA ASP A 90 -11.80 27.72 -14.16
C ASP A 90 -12.38 26.75 -15.20
N ALA A 91 -12.88 25.59 -14.75
CA ALA A 91 -13.58 24.64 -15.59
C ALA A 91 -14.94 25.21 -16.04
N PHE A 92 -15.32 24.92 -17.28
CA PHE A 92 -16.66 25.24 -17.80
C PHE A 92 -17.41 23.97 -18.20
N SER A 93 -18.73 24.00 -18.04
CA SER A 93 -19.59 22.89 -18.47
C SER A 93 -19.69 22.83 -19.99
N THR A 94 -19.63 21.63 -20.55
CA THR A 94 -19.87 21.35 -21.97
C THR A 94 -21.22 20.65 -22.15
N SER A 95 -21.77 20.72 -23.36
CA SER A 95 -22.99 19.96 -23.73
C SER A 95 -22.71 18.49 -24.03
N ASP A 96 -21.43 18.09 -24.14
CA ASP A 96 -21.05 16.71 -24.38
C ASP A 96 -20.89 15.98 -23.04
N SER A 97 -21.85 15.10 -22.75
CA SER A 97 -21.87 14.33 -21.51
C SER A 97 -20.72 13.34 -21.37
N ALA A 98 -20.04 12.99 -22.48
CA ALA A 98 -18.91 12.07 -22.47
C ALA A 98 -17.57 12.75 -22.16
N MET A 99 -17.49 14.08 -22.24
CA MET A 99 -16.26 14.79 -21.88
C MET A 99 -15.98 14.69 -20.39
N ILE A 100 -14.70 14.55 -20.03
CA ILE A 100 -14.24 14.54 -18.64
C ILE A 100 -13.11 15.56 -18.51
N CYS A 101 -13.08 16.36 -17.46
CA CYS A 101 -11.95 17.22 -17.16
C CYS A 101 -11.51 17.02 -15.71
N GLY A 102 -10.22 17.28 -15.42
CA GLY A 102 -9.68 17.18 -14.07
C GLY A 102 -8.54 18.14 -13.83
N VAL A 103 -8.40 18.58 -12.58
CA VAL A 103 -7.26 19.39 -12.11
C VAL A 103 -6.41 18.51 -11.23
N LEU A 104 -5.10 18.51 -11.47
CA LEU A 104 -4.15 17.95 -10.52
C LEU A 104 -3.95 19.01 -9.43
N ASP A 105 -4.78 19.01 -8.39
CA ASP A 105 -4.61 19.89 -7.22
C ASP A 105 -3.16 19.77 -6.75
N ASN A 106 -2.36 20.85 -6.93
CA ASN A 106 -0.91 20.94 -6.65
C ASN A 106 -0.28 19.58 -6.51
N VAL A 107 0.15 18.96 -7.62
CA VAL A 107 0.70 17.60 -7.67
C VAL A 107 1.40 17.30 -6.35
N ASN A 108 0.70 16.63 -5.44
CA ASN A 108 1.33 15.91 -4.38
C ASN A 108 1.94 14.76 -5.16
N THR A 109 3.12 15.02 -5.72
CA THR A 109 4.01 13.99 -6.26
C THR A 109 4.45 13.04 -5.14
N GLY A 110 4.04 13.32 -3.90
CA GLY A 110 4.09 12.44 -2.75
C GLY A 110 2.93 11.45 -2.68
N TRP A 111 3.22 10.31 -2.07
CA TRP A 111 2.26 9.27 -1.74
C TRP A 111 1.14 9.80 -0.83
N VAL A 112 -0.11 9.49 -1.17
CA VAL A 112 -1.26 9.70 -0.28
C VAL A 112 -1.43 8.45 0.58
N ARG A 113 -1.50 8.65 1.91
CA ARG A 113 -1.80 7.56 2.84
C ARG A 113 -3.27 7.16 2.71
N VAL A 114 -3.52 5.96 2.19
CA VAL A 114 -4.87 5.43 1.98
C VAL A 114 -5.30 4.43 3.07
N TRP A 115 -4.35 3.86 3.79
CA TRP A 115 -4.59 2.90 4.86
C TRP A 115 -3.38 2.85 5.80
N GLU A 116 -3.62 2.63 7.09
CA GLU A 116 -2.56 2.36 8.07
C GLU A 116 -3.09 1.53 9.24
N ASP A 117 -2.19 0.81 9.90
CA ASP A 117 -2.41 0.26 11.22
C ASP A 117 -1.16 0.45 12.09
N ASN A 118 -1.27 1.30 13.10
CA ASN A 118 -0.21 1.58 14.05
C ASN A 118 -0.24 0.63 15.25
N PHE A 119 -1.26 -0.23 15.34
CA PHE A 119 -1.44 -1.19 16.43
C PHE A 119 -1.49 -0.55 17.82
N ASP A 120 -1.94 0.70 17.93
CA ASP A 120 -1.96 1.54 19.15
C ASP A 120 -2.86 1.03 20.30
N GLY A 121 -3.45 -0.17 20.18
CA GLY A 121 -4.23 -0.82 21.21
C GLY A 121 -3.38 -1.61 22.20
N ASN A 122 -3.76 -1.60 23.49
CA ASN A 122 -3.32 -2.59 24.46
C ASN A 122 -4.40 -3.68 24.54
N GLY A 123 -4.36 -4.65 23.62
CA GLY A 123 -5.49 -5.55 23.37
C GLY A 123 -5.28 -6.50 22.18
N GLY A 124 -6.37 -7.10 21.70
CA GLY A 124 -6.34 -7.99 20.53
C GLY A 124 -6.07 -7.24 19.23
N VAL A 125 -5.88 -7.99 18.14
CA VAL A 125 -5.74 -7.44 16.79
C VAL A 125 -7.08 -6.85 16.31
N ASP A 126 -7.06 -5.72 15.60
CA ASP A 126 -8.27 -5.10 15.04
C ASP A 126 -8.89 -5.97 13.95
N LEU A 127 -9.97 -6.66 14.31
CA LEU A 127 -10.70 -7.56 13.41
C LEU A 127 -11.47 -6.83 12.30
N ASN A 128 -11.56 -5.50 12.29
CA ASN A 128 -12.06 -4.78 11.11
C ASN A 128 -10.99 -4.65 10.02
N LYS A 129 -9.72 -4.75 10.40
CA LYS A 129 -8.56 -4.62 9.50
C LYS A 129 -7.93 -5.96 9.15
N TRP A 130 -7.95 -6.91 10.07
CA TRP A 130 -7.26 -8.18 9.94
C TRP A 130 -8.19 -9.38 10.11
N ASP A 131 -7.80 -10.48 9.49
CA ASP A 131 -8.35 -11.81 9.65
C ASP A 131 -7.19 -12.80 9.91
N PHE A 132 -7.50 -14.04 10.26
CA PHE A 132 -6.51 -15.07 10.60
C PHE A 132 -6.66 -16.32 9.75
N ASP A 133 -5.57 -16.75 9.13
CA ASP A 133 -5.48 -18.08 8.53
C ASP A 133 -5.24 -19.11 9.65
N VAL A 134 -6.02 -20.19 9.67
CA VAL A 134 -6.04 -21.16 10.77
C VAL A 134 -5.78 -22.56 10.26
N GLY A 135 -4.88 -23.30 10.90
CA GLY A 135 -4.53 -24.67 10.49
C GLY A 135 -3.05 -24.99 10.63
N GLY A 136 -2.70 -26.27 10.48
CA GLY A 136 -1.33 -26.77 10.66
C GLY A 136 -0.98 -27.95 9.76
N SER A 137 -1.54 -27.99 8.54
CA SER A 137 -1.33 -29.08 7.58
C SER A 137 -0.13 -28.83 6.66
N GLY A 138 0.88 -28.08 7.12
CA GLY A 138 2.13 -27.83 6.38
C GLY A 138 2.13 -26.62 5.44
N TRP A 139 0.97 -26.02 5.14
CA TRP A 139 0.84 -24.77 4.38
C TRP A 139 1.55 -24.74 3.02
N GLY A 140 1.66 -25.91 2.37
CA GLY A 140 2.35 -26.08 1.08
C GLY A 140 3.88 -26.25 1.21
N ASN A 141 4.44 -26.03 2.41
CA ASN A 141 5.89 -25.94 2.62
C ASN A 141 6.43 -26.92 3.67
N ASN A 142 5.66 -27.91 4.12
CA ASN A 142 6.02 -28.81 5.24
C ASN A 142 6.26 -28.07 6.57
N GLU A 143 5.55 -26.95 6.77
CA GLU A 143 5.59 -26.16 7.99
C GLU A 143 5.04 -26.93 9.20
N GLN A 144 5.64 -26.73 10.37
CA GLN A 144 5.35 -27.54 11.56
C GLN A 144 4.35 -26.90 12.52
N GLN A 145 4.04 -25.61 12.39
CA GLN A 145 3.14 -24.90 13.31
C GLN A 145 1.66 -25.08 12.97
N TYR A 146 0.81 -24.96 14.00
CA TYR A 146 -0.60 -24.66 13.86
C TYR A 146 -0.83 -23.14 14.01
N TYR A 147 -1.26 -22.48 12.93
CA TYR A 147 -1.72 -21.09 13.01
C TYR A 147 -3.06 -21.03 13.73
N THR A 148 -3.18 -20.13 14.71
CA THR A 148 -4.33 -20.00 15.60
C THR A 148 -5.22 -18.83 15.22
N TYR A 149 -6.52 -18.93 15.54
CA TYR A 149 -7.47 -17.84 15.33
C TYR A 149 -7.45 -16.85 16.49
N ASN A 150 -6.97 -15.63 16.26
CA ASN A 150 -7.03 -14.50 17.20
C ASN A 150 -6.67 -14.87 18.66
N ARG A 151 -5.61 -15.66 18.83
CA ARG A 151 -5.15 -16.10 20.15
C ARG A 151 -4.06 -15.17 20.66
N TRP A 152 -4.26 -14.61 21.85
CA TRP A 152 -3.36 -13.65 22.50
C TRP A 152 -1.89 -14.12 22.53
N GLU A 153 -1.66 -15.39 22.84
CA GLU A 153 -0.33 -15.98 22.93
C GLU A 153 0.42 -15.99 21.61
N ASN A 154 -0.27 -15.92 20.47
CA ASN A 154 0.31 -15.97 19.14
C ASN A 154 0.20 -14.65 18.35
N ALA A 155 -0.83 -13.83 18.63
CA ALA A 155 -1.01 -12.51 18.04
C ALA A 155 -1.71 -11.55 19.00
N ARG A 156 -1.06 -10.41 19.28
CA ARG A 156 -1.59 -9.38 20.19
C ARG A 156 -1.00 -8.01 19.91
N CYS A 157 -1.72 -6.96 20.26
CA CYS A 157 -1.20 -5.60 20.25
C CYS A 157 -0.75 -5.22 21.67
N GLU A 158 0.50 -4.76 21.79
CA GLU A 158 1.10 -4.29 23.03
C GLU A 158 1.63 -2.88 22.85
N LEU A 159 1.75 -2.11 23.93
CA LEU A 159 2.51 -0.86 23.91
C LEU A 159 4.01 -1.13 23.90
N PHE A 160 4.78 -0.24 23.26
CA PHE A 160 6.21 -0.20 23.51
C PHE A 160 6.49 0.14 24.99
N PRO A 161 7.51 -0.47 25.64
CA PRO A 161 7.86 -0.13 27.01
C PRO A 161 8.08 1.38 27.19
N GLY A 162 7.29 2.00 28.07
CA GLY A 162 7.37 3.45 28.34
C GLY A 162 6.82 4.36 27.23
N SER A 163 6.02 3.83 26.29
CA SER A 163 5.45 4.58 25.17
C SER A 163 3.93 4.49 25.15
N THR A 164 3.29 5.45 24.47
CA THR A 164 1.86 5.39 24.09
C THR A 164 1.63 4.74 22.73
N ASN A 165 2.70 4.48 21.96
CA ASN A 165 2.60 3.84 20.64
C ASN A 165 2.51 2.33 20.80
N GLY A 166 1.69 1.70 19.97
CA GLY A 166 1.52 0.26 19.97
C GLY A 166 2.40 -0.49 18.98
N ARG A 167 2.33 -1.82 19.05
CA ARG A 167 2.97 -2.75 18.13
C ARG A 167 2.17 -4.05 18.10
N LEU A 168 2.13 -4.68 16.93
CA LEU A 168 1.76 -6.08 16.82
C LEU A 168 2.91 -6.97 17.29
N ILE A 169 2.62 -7.93 18.14
CA ILE A 169 3.47 -9.07 18.45
C ILE A 169 2.87 -10.31 17.79
N VAL A 170 3.62 -10.91 16.87
CA VAL A 170 3.39 -12.28 16.39
C VAL A 170 4.40 -13.19 17.07
N GLU A 171 3.92 -14.25 17.70
CA GLU A 171 4.76 -15.12 18.54
C GLU A 171 4.54 -16.59 18.17
N ALA A 172 5.61 -17.22 17.70
CA ALA A 172 5.68 -18.67 17.57
C ALA A 172 6.01 -19.30 18.94
N ARG A 173 5.27 -20.34 19.32
CA ARG A 173 5.46 -21.03 20.61
C ARG A 173 5.62 -22.52 20.40
N ARG A 174 6.42 -23.15 21.25
CA ARG A 174 6.49 -24.61 21.34
C ARG A 174 5.41 -25.10 22.32
N GLU A 175 4.29 -25.54 21.79
CA GLU A 175 3.16 -26.09 22.55
C GLU A 175 2.35 -27.04 21.66
N ASN A 176 1.72 -28.04 22.26
CA ASN A 176 0.95 -29.02 21.50
C ASN A 176 -0.47 -28.49 21.22
N MET A 177 -0.84 -28.36 19.95
CA MET A 177 -2.19 -27.97 19.52
C MET A 177 -2.54 -28.60 18.17
N ALA A 178 -3.74 -29.20 18.06
CA ALA A 178 -4.28 -29.77 16.82
C ALA A 178 -3.28 -30.61 16.01
N ASN A 179 -2.56 -31.51 16.70
CA ASN A 179 -1.51 -32.41 16.16
C ASN A 179 -0.19 -31.74 15.73
N SER A 180 -0.01 -30.45 16.00
CA SER A 180 1.26 -29.74 15.86
C SER A 180 1.97 -29.61 17.22
N GLN A 181 3.30 -29.50 17.18
CA GLN A 181 4.16 -29.22 18.34
C GLN A 181 4.46 -27.73 18.52
N TYR A 182 3.98 -26.89 17.61
CA TYR A 182 4.19 -25.46 17.62
C TYR A 182 2.89 -24.72 17.29
N THR A 183 2.72 -23.53 17.86
CA THR A 183 1.66 -22.61 17.46
C THR A 183 2.28 -21.34 16.93
N SER A 184 1.54 -20.62 16.09
CA SER A 184 1.91 -19.28 15.62
C SER A 184 0.65 -18.53 15.17
N ALA A 185 0.81 -17.38 14.52
CA ALA A 185 -0.26 -16.68 13.84
C ALA A 185 0.15 -16.31 12.40
N ARG A 186 -0.86 -16.27 11.53
CA ARG A 186 -0.79 -15.78 10.15
C ARG A 186 -1.94 -14.81 9.93
N LEU A 187 -1.62 -13.53 9.97
CA LEU A 187 -2.58 -12.44 9.81
C LEU A 187 -2.73 -12.10 8.34
N ARG A 188 -3.96 -11.82 7.93
CA ARG A 188 -4.33 -11.43 6.57
C ARG A 188 -5.09 -10.10 6.60
N SER A 189 -4.67 -9.12 5.81
CA SER A 189 -5.43 -7.87 5.73
C SER A 189 -6.79 -8.10 5.08
N LYS A 190 -7.83 -7.43 5.60
CA LYS A 190 -9.17 -7.41 4.98
C LYS A 190 -9.23 -6.46 3.79
N ALA A 191 -8.43 -5.40 3.82
CA ALA A 191 -8.24 -4.51 2.68
C ALA A 191 -7.29 -5.14 1.65
N THR A 192 -7.51 -4.80 0.38
CA THR A 192 -6.70 -5.20 -0.76
C THR A 192 -6.31 -3.96 -1.56
N TRP A 193 -5.17 -4.04 -2.25
CA TRP A 193 -4.65 -2.94 -3.05
C TRP A 193 -4.15 -3.43 -4.40
N ILE A 194 -4.28 -2.58 -5.41
CA ILE A 194 -3.55 -2.70 -6.66
C ILE A 194 -2.62 -1.50 -6.78
N TYR A 195 -1.32 -1.77 -6.89
CA TYR A 195 -0.26 -0.77 -6.86
C TYR A 195 -0.22 0.02 -5.54
N GLY A 196 0.87 0.76 -5.35
CA GLY A 196 1.08 1.57 -4.16
C GLY A 196 2.47 1.43 -3.58
N ARG A 197 2.66 2.13 -2.46
CA ARG A 197 3.78 1.94 -1.56
C ARG A 197 3.28 1.29 -0.28
N LEU A 198 3.85 0.14 0.08
CA LEU A 198 3.65 -0.52 1.36
C LEU A 198 4.92 -0.37 2.18
N GLN A 199 4.81 0.12 3.41
CA GLN A 199 5.91 0.19 4.35
C GLN A 199 5.53 -0.54 5.63
N ILE A 200 6.36 -1.50 6.03
CA ILE A 200 6.18 -2.26 7.27
C ILE A 200 7.40 -2.05 8.14
N ARG A 201 7.17 -1.48 9.33
CA ARG A 201 8.20 -1.30 10.36
C ARG A 201 8.22 -2.51 11.29
N ALA A 202 9.21 -3.39 11.15
CA ALA A 202 9.26 -4.64 11.91
C ALA A 202 10.66 -4.93 12.46
N LYS A 203 10.71 -5.67 13.56
CA LYS A 203 11.91 -6.33 14.10
C LYS A 203 11.67 -7.82 14.05
N LEU A 204 12.62 -8.57 13.50
CA LEU A 204 12.44 -10.00 13.24
C LEU A 204 12.81 -10.85 14.46
N PRO A 205 12.21 -12.05 14.61
CA PRO A 205 12.64 -13.00 15.63
C PRO A 205 14.01 -13.60 15.28
N ASP A 206 14.76 -13.99 16.30
CA ASP A 206 15.95 -14.83 16.17
C ASP A 206 15.62 -16.25 16.65
N GLY A 207 16.19 -17.26 15.99
CA GLY A 207 16.01 -18.66 16.35
C GLY A 207 15.95 -19.58 15.15
N ARG A 208 16.87 -20.55 15.09
CA ARG A 208 16.90 -21.58 14.04
C ARG A 208 15.56 -22.29 13.94
N GLY A 209 15.04 -22.36 12.72
CA GLY A 209 13.75 -22.98 12.40
C GLY A 209 12.58 -21.98 12.40
N LEU A 210 12.76 -20.72 12.78
CA LEU A 210 11.76 -19.69 12.55
C LEU A 210 11.87 -19.15 11.13
N TRP A 211 10.73 -18.88 10.50
CA TRP A 211 10.63 -18.29 9.17
C TRP A 211 9.59 -17.16 9.19
N PRO A 212 9.96 -15.95 9.65
CA PRO A 212 9.13 -14.77 9.53
C PRO A 212 8.96 -14.34 8.06
N ALA A 213 7.74 -13.95 7.68
CA ALA A 213 7.44 -13.43 6.36
C ALA A 213 6.49 -12.22 6.41
N LEU A 214 6.77 -11.24 5.55
CA LEU A 214 5.91 -10.10 5.20
C LEU A 214 5.72 -10.11 3.70
N TRP A 215 4.50 -10.41 3.25
CA TRP A 215 4.27 -10.81 1.87
C TRP A 215 2.83 -10.52 1.44
N MET A 216 2.51 -10.79 0.19
CA MET A 216 1.20 -10.52 -0.38
C MET A 216 0.73 -11.63 -1.31
N LEU A 217 -0.58 -11.89 -1.28
CA LEU A 217 -1.27 -12.80 -2.19
C LEU A 217 -2.47 -12.12 -2.86
N PRO A 218 -2.86 -12.57 -4.06
CA PRO A 218 -3.97 -11.99 -4.83
C PRO A 218 -5.31 -12.29 -4.15
N GLU A 219 -6.23 -11.32 -4.17
CA GLU A 219 -7.57 -11.50 -3.58
C GLU A 219 -8.36 -12.62 -4.26
N LYS A 220 -8.16 -12.80 -5.57
CA LYS A 220 -8.99 -13.67 -6.41
C LYS A 220 -8.16 -14.47 -7.40
N GLN A 221 -8.65 -15.67 -7.69
CA GLN A 221 -8.23 -16.46 -8.83
C GLN A 221 -8.82 -15.86 -10.12
N THR A 222 -7.99 -15.17 -10.90
CA THR A 222 -8.41 -14.39 -12.06
C THR A 222 -7.96 -15.00 -13.39
N TYR A 223 -6.75 -15.55 -13.47
CA TYR A 223 -6.14 -15.90 -14.76
C TYR A 223 -6.38 -17.33 -15.24
N SER A 224 -6.56 -18.27 -14.33
CA SER A 224 -6.72 -19.69 -14.67
C SER A 224 -7.56 -20.44 -13.63
N ASN A 225 -7.66 -21.77 -13.76
CA ASN A 225 -8.30 -22.64 -12.78
C ASN A 225 -7.40 -22.99 -11.58
N THR A 226 -6.18 -22.45 -11.54
CA THR A 226 -5.21 -22.64 -10.46
C THR A 226 -5.02 -21.29 -9.75
N TYR A 227 -5.04 -21.28 -8.42
CA TYR A 227 -4.84 -20.04 -7.65
C TYR A 227 -3.35 -19.64 -7.62
N TRP A 228 -2.51 -20.46 -7.01
CA TRP A 228 -1.07 -20.26 -6.94
C TRP A 228 -0.35 -21.27 -7.84
N PRO A 229 0.67 -20.87 -8.63
CA PRO A 229 1.31 -19.54 -8.68
C PRO A 229 0.71 -18.59 -9.73
N ASP A 230 -0.39 -18.99 -10.39
CA ASP A 230 -0.92 -18.32 -11.58
C ASP A 230 -1.37 -16.87 -11.33
N ASN A 231 -1.76 -16.53 -10.11
CA ASN A 231 -2.24 -15.20 -9.76
C ASN A 231 -1.19 -14.34 -9.02
N GLY A 232 0.02 -14.87 -8.84
CA GLY A 232 1.15 -14.15 -8.28
C GLY A 232 1.32 -14.28 -6.77
N GLU A 233 2.52 -13.94 -6.31
CA GLU A 233 2.93 -13.78 -4.92
C GLU A 233 4.06 -12.74 -4.87
N ILE A 234 4.02 -11.86 -3.87
CA ILE A 234 5.03 -10.82 -3.67
C ILE A 234 5.58 -10.97 -2.26
N ASP A 235 6.80 -11.50 -2.14
CA ASP A 235 7.50 -11.69 -0.88
C ASP A 235 8.40 -10.49 -0.63
N LEU A 236 7.84 -9.47 0.01
CA LEU A 236 8.58 -8.26 0.37
C LEU A 236 9.75 -8.59 1.29
N MET A 237 9.53 -9.43 2.30
CA MET A 237 10.56 -9.86 3.23
C MET A 237 10.31 -11.27 3.70
N GLU A 238 11.31 -12.11 3.50
CA GLU A 238 11.48 -13.38 4.18
C GLU A 238 12.84 -13.42 4.88
N GLN A 239 12.90 -14.17 5.97
CA GLN A 239 14.14 -14.56 6.61
C GLN A 239 13.95 -15.96 7.17
N VAL A 240 15.04 -16.74 7.22
CA VAL A 240 15.04 -17.98 8.00
C VAL A 240 16.07 -17.90 9.12
N GLY A 241 15.71 -18.47 10.27
CA GLY A 241 16.52 -18.35 11.47
C GLY A 241 17.84 -19.14 11.44
N TYR A 242 18.12 -19.94 10.40
CA TYR A 242 19.48 -20.50 10.23
C TYR A 242 20.45 -19.49 9.61
N ASP A 243 19.94 -18.48 8.90
CA ASP A 243 20.68 -17.35 8.36
C ASP A 243 19.99 -16.02 8.75
N PRO A 244 20.03 -15.65 10.04
CA PRO A 244 19.29 -14.51 10.59
C PRO A 244 19.82 -13.14 10.13
N LEU A 245 20.85 -13.12 9.28
CA LEU A 245 21.39 -11.89 8.71
C LEU A 245 20.88 -11.66 7.29
N SER A 246 20.39 -12.70 6.62
CA SER A 246 19.90 -12.61 5.25
C SER A 246 18.43 -12.22 5.22
N ILE A 247 18.15 -11.14 4.50
CA ILE A 247 16.79 -10.74 4.14
C ILE A 247 16.59 -11.06 2.67
N VAL A 248 15.54 -11.81 2.37
CA VAL A 248 15.25 -12.32 1.04
C VAL A 248 13.95 -11.69 0.53
N SER A 249 13.98 -11.27 -0.73
CA SER A 249 12.81 -10.76 -1.45
C SER A 249 12.62 -11.58 -2.71
N THR A 250 11.37 -11.99 -2.96
CA THR A 250 11.02 -12.91 -4.05
C THR A 250 9.71 -12.47 -4.71
N VAL A 251 9.55 -12.81 -5.99
CA VAL A 251 8.25 -12.79 -6.66
C VAL A 251 7.97 -14.15 -7.27
N HIS A 252 6.75 -14.66 -7.11
CA HIS A 252 6.30 -15.87 -7.78
C HIS A 252 5.20 -15.58 -8.79
N THR A 253 5.24 -16.26 -9.92
CA THR A 253 4.26 -16.22 -11.02
C THR A 253 4.10 -17.61 -11.63
N GLN A 254 3.14 -17.76 -12.54
CA GLN A 254 3.01 -19.00 -13.32
C GLN A 254 4.34 -19.40 -13.98
N ALA A 255 5.00 -18.46 -14.67
CA ALA A 255 6.23 -18.71 -15.39
C ALA A 255 7.44 -18.89 -14.47
N TYR A 256 7.46 -18.17 -13.34
CA TYR A 256 8.60 -18.09 -12.43
C TYR A 256 8.21 -18.43 -10.99
N ASN A 257 8.53 -19.62 -10.50
CA ASN A 257 8.16 -20.01 -9.13
C ASN A 257 9.09 -21.08 -8.55
N HIS A 258 9.00 -21.28 -7.23
CA HIS A 258 9.91 -22.19 -6.51
C HIS A 258 9.80 -23.66 -6.95
N MET A 259 8.63 -24.11 -7.44
CA MET A 259 8.51 -25.48 -7.97
C MET A 259 9.38 -25.69 -9.22
N LYS A 260 9.72 -24.61 -9.93
CA LYS A 260 10.59 -24.60 -11.10
C LYS A 260 12.03 -24.15 -10.78
N GLY A 261 12.27 -23.59 -9.60
CA GLY A 261 13.58 -23.07 -9.17
C GLY A 261 14.06 -21.86 -9.99
N ASN A 262 13.15 -21.08 -10.57
CA ASN A 262 13.46 -19.97 -11.46
C ASN A 262 12.78 -18.64 -11.06
N GLN A 263 12.25 -18.55 -9.83
CA GLN A 263 11.68 -17.33 -9.29
C GLN A 263 12.72 -16.20 -9.24
N PRO A 264 12.36 -14.95 -9.58
CA PRO A 264 13.22 -13.81 -9.32
C PRO A 264 13.34 -13.61 -7.81
N THR A 265 14.55 -13.84 -7.31
CA THR A 265 14.91 -13.72 -5.90
C THR A 265 16.22 -12.94 -5.79
N ASN A 266 16.32 -12.10 -4.77
CA ASN A 266 17.60 -11.54 -4.35
C ASN A 266 17.65 -11.42 -2.82
N SER A 267 18.84 -11.31 -2.26
CA SER A 267 19.03 -11.15 -0.82
C SER A 267 20.09 -10.13 -0.48
N ILE A 268 20.00 -9.60 0.74
CA ILE A 268 20.97 -8.68 1.32
C ILE A 268 21.23 -9.05 2.78
N THR A 269 22.47 -8.85 3.22
CA THR A 269 22.83 -8.94 4.64
C THR A 269 22.39 -7.69 5.41
N VAL A 270 21.49 -7.85 6.38
CA VAL A 270 21.04 -6.82 7.32
C VAL A 270 21.36 -7.27 8.75
N LYS A 271 22.53 -6.87 9.24
CA LYS A 271 23.15 -7.44 10.46
C LYS A 271 22.33 -7.25 11.74
N ASP A 272 21.45 -6.27 11.78
CA ASP A 272 20.71 -5.87 12.97
C ASP A 272 19.18 -5.98 12.80
N ALA A 273 18.70 -6.75 11.82
CA ALA A 273 17.26 -6.97 11.60
C ALA A 273 16.57 -7.69 12.78
N VAL A 274 17.31 -8.51 13.53
CA VAL A 274 16.80 -9.21 14.72
C VAL A 274 16.86 -8.38 16.00
N SER A 275 17.75 -7.38 16.04
CA SER A 275 17.96 -6.53 17.22
C SER A 275 17.24 -5.18 17.13
N ASN A 276 17.04 -4.66 15.92
CA ASN A 276 16.47 -3.34 15.66
C ASN A 276 15.28 -3.41 14.70
N PHE A 277 14.37 -2.44 14.83
CA PHE A 277 13.32 -2.25 13.83
C PHE A 277 13.93 -1.76 12.51
N LYS A 278 13.42 -2.31 11.41
CA LYS A 278 13.71 -1.92 10.03
C LYS A 278 12.42 -1.54 9.32
N ILE A 279 12.57 -0.75 8.26
CA ILE A 279 11.48 -0.43 7.35
C ILE A 279 11.65 -1.28 6.09
N TYR A 280 10.73 -2.22 5.89
CA TYR A 280 10.61 -2.99 4.67
C TYR A 280 9.65 -2.26 3.74
N THR A 281 10.13 -1.83 2.58
CA THR A 281 9.34 -1.01 1.65
C THR A 281 9.14 -1.74 0.33
N LEU A 282 7.88 -1.85 -0.10
CA LEU A 282 7.47 -2.26 -1.44
C LEU A 282 6.99 -1.04 -2.21
N ASP A 283 7.60 -0.75 -3.35
CA ASP A 283 7.07 0.14 -4.38
C ASP A 283 6.57 -0.69 -5.56
N TRP A 284 5.26 -0.73 -5.74
CA TRP A 284 4.60 -1.53 -6.76
C TRP A 284 3.76 -0.64 -7.68
N ASN A 285 4.03 -0.69 -8.98
CA ASN A 285 3.24 0.00 -9.99
C ASN A 285 3.06 -0.88 -11.24
N VAL A 286 2.39 -0.33 -12.25
CA VAL A 286 2.07 -1.04 -13.50
C VAL A 286 3.30 -1.53 -14.28
N ASN A 287 4.48 -0.95 -14.05
CA ASN A 287 5.69 -1.23 -14.80
C ASN A 287 6.73 -2.03 -14.01
N LYS A 288 6.72 -1.97 -12.68
CA LYS A 288 7.73 -2.64 -11.84
C LYS A 288 7.29 -2.85 -10.39
N ILE A 289 7.99 -3.79 -9.75
CA ILE A 289 7.99 -4.06 -8.31
C ILE A 289 9.41 -3.80 -7.81
N GLU A 290 9.55 -2.99 -6.78
CA GLU A 290 10.81 -2.67 -6.14
C GLU A 290 10.70 -2.89 -4.63
N MET A 291 11.68 -3.58 -4.06
CA MET A 291 11.69 -3.96 -2.65
C MET A 291 12.95 -3.46 -1.98
N PHE A 292 12.79 -2.86 -0.82
CA PHE A 292 13.86 -2.20 -0.09
C PHE A 292 13.85 -2.57 1.38
N VAL A 293 15.02 -2.44 2.02
CA VAL A 293 15.15 -2.44 3.48
C VAL A 293 15.98 -1.25 3.94
N GLY A 294 15.46 -0.56 4.93
CA GLY A 294 16.08 0.61 5.53
C GLY A 294 15.71 0.76 7.00
N ASP A 295 15.73 2.00 7.48
CA ASP A 295 15.37 2.38 8.83
C ASP A 295 14.48 3.64 8.83
N ASP A 296 14.15 4.15 10.01
CA ASP A 296 13.30 5.33 10.17
C ASP A 296 13.90 6.60 9.51
N ALA A 297 15.24 6.67 9.36
CA ALA A 297 15.91 7.81 8.74
C ALA A 297 15.95 7.68 7.21
N ASN A 298 16.15 6.48 6.68
CA ASN A 298 16.12 6.20 5.26
C ASN A 298 15.46 4.85 4.95
N PRO A 299 14.14 4.82 4.70
CA PRO A 299 13.41 3.60 4.35
C PRO A 299 13.84 2.92 3.04
N PHE A 300 14.58 3.63 2.17
CA PHE A 300 15.04 3.16 0.86
C PHE A 300 16.55 2.92 0.82
N ALA A 301 17.20 2.83 1.99
CA ALA A 301 18.66 2.76 2.10
C ALA A 301 19.27 1.66 1.24
N ASN A 302 18.62 0.49 1.16
CA ASN A 302 19.12 -0.65 0.40
C ASN A 302 18.02 -1.23 -0.49
N SER A 303 18.27 -1.28 -1.80
CA SER A 303 17.46 -2.04 -2.75
C SER A 303 17.78 -3.53 -2.62
N ILE A 304 16.75 -4.36 -2.50
CA ILE A 304 16.86 -5.83 -2.48
C ILE A 304 16.56 -6.38 -3.87
N LEU A 305 15.34 -6.15 -4.37
CA LEU A 305 14.87 -6.70 -5.65
C LEU A 305 14.20 -5.60 -6.48
N VAL A 306 14.51 -5.57 -7.77
CA VAL A 306 13.80 -4.78 -8.79
C VAL A 306 13.34 -5.72 -9.88
N TRP A 307 12.03 -5.83 -10.07
CA TRP A 307 11.41 -6.67 -11.09
C TRP A 307 10.59 -5.83 -12.05
N ASN A 308 11.00 -5.76 -13.31
CA ASN A 308 10.30 -5.03 -14.34
C ASN A 308 9.24 -5.89 -15.01
N LYS A 309 8.12 -5.27 -15.40
CA LYS A 309 7.06 -5.93 -16.15
C LYS A 309 7.58 -6.50 -17.45
N GLN A 310 7.20 -7.74 -17.69
CA GLN A 310 7.49 -8.46 -18.93
C GLN A 310 6.35 -9.42 -19.26
N GLY A 311 6.19 -9.69 -20.54
CA GLY A 311 5.24 -10.69 -21.03
C GLY A 311 3.78 -10.41 -20.70
N ASP A 312 3.01 -11.50 -20.66
CA ASP A 312 1.61 -11.52 -20.27
C ASP A 312 1.43 -11.88 -18.78
N TRP A 313 0.21 -12.22 -18.38
CA TRP A 313 -0.12 -12.57 -17.00
C TRP A 313 0.69 -13.74 -16.43
N THR A 314 1.20 -14.64 -17.28
CA THR A 314 2.02 -15.76 -16.80
C THR A 314 3.35 -15.27 -16.19
N GLN A 315 3.86 -14.15 -16.68
CA GLN A 315 5.09 -13.49 -16.23
C GLN A 315 4.81 -12.25 -15.36
N TRP A 316 3.62 -11.65 -15.47
CA TRP A 316 3.20 -10.48 -14.70
C TRP A 316 1.71 -10.53 -14.31
N PRO A 317 1.33 -11.29 -13.26
CA PRO A 317 -0.03 -11.29 -12.73
C PRO A 317 -0.32 -10.13 -11.73
N PHE A 318 0.62 -9.18 -11.57
CA PHE A 318 0.60 -8.11 -10.58
C PHE A 318 -0.18 -6.87 -11.04
N ASP A 319 -1.39 -7.09 -11.52
CA ASP A 319 -2.34 -6.10 -12.02
C ASP A 319 -3.78 -6.38 -11.51
N LYS A 320 -3.88 -7.04 -10.36
CA LYS A 320 -5.11 -7.31 -9.59
C LYS A 320 -4.91 -6.91 -8.13
N PRO A 321 -5.98 -6.83 -7.32
CA PRO A 321 -5.85 -6.53 -5.90
C PRO A 321 -5.15 -7.66 -5.12
N PHE A 322 -4.24 -7.28 -4.21
CA PHE A 322 -3.53 -8.17 -3.29
C PHE A 322 -3.80 -7.77 -1.84
N PHE A 323 -3.92 -8.75 -0.94
CA PHE A 323 -3.90 -8.54 0.50
C PHE A 323 -2.50 -8.77 1.07
N VAL A 324 -2.23 -8.19 2.23
CA VAL A 324 -0.98 -8.36 2.99
C VAL A 324 -1.09 -9.54 3.95
N LEU A 325 0.00 -10.29 4.08
CA LEU A 325 0.18 -11.39 5.03
C LEU A 325 1.36 -11.11 5.96
N ILE A 326 1.18 -11.44 7.24
CA ILE A 326 2.20 -11.37 8.29
C ILE A 326 2.18 -12.68 9.06
N ASN A 327 3.29 -13.42 9.09
CA ASN A 327 3.39 -14.66 9.86
C ASN A 327 4.81 -14.98 10.31
N ILE A 328 4.89 -15.95 11.23
CA ILE A 328 6.12 -16.67 11.55
C ILE A 328 5.84 -18.16 11.37
N ALA A 329 6.37 -18.76 10.32
CA ALA A 329 6.37 -20.22 10.16
C ALA A 329 7.44 -20.85 11.07
N VAL A 330 7.28 -22.15 11.36
CA VAL A 330 8.24 -22.95 12.13
C VAL A 330 8.61 -24.21 11.32
N GLY A 331 9.89 -24.44 11.09
CA GLY A 331 10.40 -25.49 10.22
C GLY A 331 10.15 -25.14 8.75
N GLY A 332 9.61 -26.09 7.99
CA GLY A 332 9.36 -25.91 6.56
C GLY A 332 10.54 -26.37 5.68
N SER A 333 10.35 -26.23 4.36
CA SER A 333 11.24 -26.75 3.33
C SER A 333 12.34 -25.77 2.88
N TRP A 334 12.30 -24.52 3.34
CA TRP A 334 13.21 -23.44 2.93
C TRP A 334 14.66 -23.69 3.33
#